data_AF-A0AAU9LBD9-F1
#
_entry.id   AF-A0AAU9LBD9-F1
#
_cell.length_a   1.000
_cell.length_b   1.000
_cell.length_c   1.000
_cell.angle_alpha   90.00
_cell.angle_beta   90.00
_cell.angle_gamma   90.00
#
_symmetry.space_group_name_H-M   'P 1'
#
loop_
_entity.id
_entity.type
_entity.pdbx_description
1 polymer ?
#
loop_
_entity_poly.entity_id
_entity_poly.type
_entity_poly.pdbx_seq_one_letter_code
_entity_poly.pdbx_strand_id
1 'polypeptide(L)'
;MWTVRNRRHPVVATRRRLSTSHAVRSAPCALRSVLWAPTEKRAPSDAAVPSHQLLVRAGFVRKSGHGLFSMLPLGRRVMAKLEALIDHEMSKIGGNRVDLTVLTPKEVWKQSGRWQSRGTGAHDVQGST
;
A
#
# COMPACT_ATOMS: atom_id res chain seq x y z
N MET A 1 4.54 -56.84 -53.18
CA MET A 1 5.26 -55.82 -53.96
C MET A 1 4.46 -54.53 -53.92
N TRP A 2 4.81 -53.58 -53.04
CA TRP A 2 4.59 -52.14 -53.21
C TRP A 2 5.29 -51.37 -52.07
N THR A 3 5.75 -50.19 -52.42
CA THR A 3 7.02 -49.58 -52.00
C THR A 3 6.90 -48.65 -50.81
N VAL A 4 7.90 -48.74 -49.93
CA VAL A 4 8.25 -47.76 -48.90
C VAL A 4 8.44 -46.38 -49.54
N ARG A 5 7.63 -45.40 -49.15
CA ARG A 5 7.86 -43.98 -49.50
C ARG A 5 8.12 -43.16 -48.25
N ASN A 6 9.39 -43.17 -47.87
CA ASN A 6 9.99 -42.37 -46.82
C ASN A 6 9.88 -40.87 -47.15
N ARG A 7 8.99 -40.14 -46.47
CA ARG A 7 8.93 -38.67 -46.56
C ARG A 7 9.85 -38.06 -45.52
N ARG A 8 11.09 -37.77 -45.91
CA ARG A 8 11.99 -36.89 -45.15
C ARG A 8 11.49 -35.46 -45.31
N HIS A 9 10.99 -34.87 -44.22
CA HIS A 9 10.73 -33.43 -44.16
C HIS A 9 12.06 -32.69 -43.95
N PRO A 10 12.35 -31.58 -44.65
CA PRO A 10 13.50 -30.76 -44.35
C PRO A 10 13.28 -30.10 -42.98
N VAL A 11 14.23 -30.31 -42.06
CA VAL A 11 14.31 -29.57 -40.80
C VAL A 11 14.61 -28.11 -41.16
N VAL A 12 13.57 -27.30 -41.28
CA VAL A 12 13.71 -25.84 -41.34
C VAL A 12 14.21 -25.41 -39.98
N ALA A 13 15.48 -25.01 -39.93
CA ALA A 13 16.10 -24.42 -38.75
C ALA A 13 15.41 -23.08 -38.45
N THR A 14 14.32 -23.14 -37.68
CA THR A 14 13.66 -21.97 -37.12
C THR A 14 14.69 -21.26 -36.26
N ARG A 15 15.26 -20.16 -36.76
CA ARG A 15 16.09 -19.26 -35.96
C ARG A 15 15.26 -18.90 -34.73
N ARG A 16 15.65 -19.45 -33.57
CA ARG A 16 15.19 -19.01 -32.26
C ARG A 16 15.46 -17.51 -32.20
N ARG A 17 14.43 -16.71 -32.45
CA ARG A 17 14.42 -15.30 -32.08
C ARG A 17 14.54 -15.32 -30.57
N LEU A 18 15.73 -15.01 -30.07
CA LEU A 18 16.00 -14.93 -28.65
C LEU A 18 14.91 -14.03 -28.06
N SER A 19 14.13 -14.63 -27.17
CA SER A 19 13.18 -13.94 -26.31
C SER A 19 13.92 -12.78 -25.67
N THR A 20 13.63 -11.56 -26.11
CA THR A 20 14.01 -10.36 -25.38
C THR A 20 13.25 -10.44 -24.08
N SER A 21 13.95 -10.94 -23.07
CA SER A 21 13.54 -11.02 -21.69
C SER A 21 12.74 -9.77 -21.31
N HIS A 22 11.53 -10.01 -20.80
CA HIS A 22 10.74 -9.00 -20.14
C HIS A 22 11.61 -8.29 -19.10
N ALA A 23 12.04 -7.07 -19.42
CA ALA A 23 12.46 -6.13 -18.40
C ALA A 23 11.24 -5.93 -17.49
N VAL A 24 11.23 -6.63 -16.35
CA VAL A 24 10.39 -6.29 -15.21
C VAL A 24 10.69 -4.83 -14.92
N ARG A 25 9.78 -3.94 -15.30
CA ARG A 25 9.93 -2.51 -15.08
C ARG A 25 10.00 -2.32 -13.57
N SER A 26 11.20 -2.16 -13.02
CA SER A 26 11.38 -1.76 -11.63
C SER A 26 10.64 -0.44 -11.45
N ALA A 27 9.78 -0.36 -10.43
CA ALA A 27 9.05 0.85 -10.08
C ALA A 27 9.96 2.09 -10.14
N PRO A 28 9.46 3.26 -10.57
CA PRO A 28 10.29 4.43 -10.79
C PRO A 28 11.04 4.80 -9.49
N CYS A 29 12.36 4.59 -9.51
CA CYS A 29 13.25 5.11 -8.48
C CYS A 29 13.24 6.64 -8.63
N ALA A 30 12.39 7.33 -7.87
CA ALA A 30 12.35 8.78 -7.91
C ALA A 30 13.72 9.33 -7.50
N LEU A 31 14.32 10.17 -8.34
CA LEU A 31 15.55 10.89 -8.02
C LEU A 31 15.35 11.70 -6.75
N ARG A 32 16.37 11.76 -5.89
CA ARG A 32 16.29 12.50 -4.63
C ARG A 32 15.98 13.98 -4.84
N SER A 33 16.43 14.57 -5.94
CA SER A 33 16.16 15.96 -6.31
C SER A 33 14.67 16.25 -6.54
N VAL A 34 13.90 15.26 -7.01
CA VAL A 34 12.46 15.40 -7.31
C VAL A 34 11.60 14.91 -6.14
N LEU A 35 12.15 14.05 -5.28
CA LEU A 35 11.45 13.52 -4.12
C LEU A 35 11.34 14.56 -3.00
N TRP A 36 10.10 14.88 -2.62
CA TRP A 36 9.86 15.66 -1.42
C TRP A 36 10.10 14.83 -0.14
N ALA A 37 11.28 15.03 0.47
CA ALA A 37 11.70 14.37 1.70
C ALA A 37 12.42 15.39 2.63
N PRO A 38 11.66 16.19 3.39
CA PRO A 38 12.20 17.21 4.29
C PRO A 38 12.81 16.55 5.53
N THR A 39 14.13 16.34 5.50
CA THR A 39 14.87 15.78 6.64
C THR A 39 15.31 16.89 7.60
N GLU A 40 15.18 16.65 8.91
CA GLU A 40 15.59 17.60 9.94
C GLU A 40 16.95 17.21 10.54
N LYS A 41 17.77 18.21 10.87
CA LYS A 41 19.10 17.98 11.46
C LYS A 41 19.00 17.57 12.93
N ARG A 42 18.09 18.20 13.68
CA ARG A 42 17.84 17.95 15.10
C ARG A 42 16.51 17.21 15.25
N ALA A 43 16.43 16.35 16.27
CA ALA A 43 15.16 15.69 16.59
C ALA A 43 14.18 16.73 17.16
N PRO A 44 12.88 16.64 16.85
CA PRO A 44 11.87 17.50 17.46
C PRO A 44 11.80 17.25 18.97
N SER A 45 11.71 18.33 19.76
CA SER A 45 11.54 18.26 21.22
C SER A 45 10.23 17.61 21.64
N ASP A 46 9.20 17.70 20.80
CA ASP A 46 7.83 17.31 21.12
C ASP A 46 7.58 15.80 21.02
N ALA A 47 8.55 15.03 20.51
CA ALA A 47 8.43 13.59 20.32
C ALA A 47 9.09 12.86 21.50
N ALA A 48 8.29 12.32 22.41
CA ALA A 48 8.81 11.56 23.56
C ALA A 48 9.40 10.19 23.18
N VAL A 49 8.87 9.55 22.13
CA VAL A 49 9.25 8.19 21.73
C VAL A 49 10.33 8.22 20.64
N PRO A 50 11.42 7.42 20.76
CA PRO A 50 12.51 7.41 19.78
C PRO A 50 12.07 7.09 18.34
N SER A 51 11.12 6.17 18.16
CA SER A 51 10.60 5.83 16.83
C SER A 51 9.93 7.03 16.15
N HIS A 52 9.13 7.79 16.90
CA HIS A 52 8.48 9.00 16.40
C HIS A 52 9.51 10.10 16.06
N GLN A 53 10.53 10.30 16.91
CA GLN A 53 11.63 11.22 16.63
C GLN A 53 12.32 10.89 15.30
N LEU A 54 12.62 9.61 15.06
CA LEU A 54 13.27 9.15 13.84
C LEU A 54 12.38 9.36 12.60
N LEU A 55 11.08 9.04 12.69
CA LEU A 55 10.14 9.19 11.58
C LEU A 55 9.96 10.66 11.16
N VAL A 56 9.88 11.58 12.12
CA VAL A 56 9.80 13.01 11.81
C VAL A 56 11.13 13.50 11.24
N ARG A 57 12.25 13.16 11.88
CA ARG A 57 13.59 13.60 11.46
C ARG A 57 13.95 13.12 10.06
N ALA A 58 13.59 11.89 9.71
CA ALA A 58 13.86 11.30 8.41
C ALA A 58 12.86 11.76 7.31
N GLY A 59 11.86 12.58 7.65
CA GLY A 59 10.89 13.11 6.69
C GLY A 59 9.87 12.08 6.21
N PHE A 60 9.47 11.15 7.09
CA PHE A 60 8.43 10.15 6.79
C PHE A 60 7.03 10.64 7.16
N VAL A 61 6.92 11.44 8.21
CA VAL A 61 5.66 11.97 8.74
C VAL A 61 5.80 13.43 9.14
N ARG A 62 4.71 14.19 9.06
CA ARG A 62 4.60 15.57 9.55
C ARG A 62 3.38 15.69 10.46
N LYS A 63 3.52 16.37 11.61
CA LYS A 63 2.41 16.63 12.52
C LYS A 63 1.51 17.72 11.93
N SER A 64 0.22 17.44 11.82
CA SER A 64 -0.80 18.38 11.32
C SER A 64 -1.71 18.88 12.44
N GLY A 65 -1.82 18.12 13.54
CA GLY A 65 -2.60 18.46 14.71
C GLY A 65 -2.32 17.51 15.87
N HIS A 66 -3.09 17.60 16.95
CA HIS A 66 -2.98 16.68 18.09
C HIS A 66 -3.41 15.27 17.65
N GLY A 67 -2.47 14.32 17.65
CA GLY A 67 -2.71 12.95 17.19
C GLY A 67 -2.91 12.80 15.67
N LEU A 68 -2.79 13.88 14.89
CA LEU A 68 -2.97 13.87 13.44
C LEU A 68 -1.63 14.03 12.73
N PHE A 69 -1.33 13.09 11.85
CA PHE A 69 -0.08 13.04 11.09
C PHE A 69 -0.36 12.93 9.60
N SER A 70 0.33 13.75 8.81
CA SER A 70 0.39 13.63 7.36
C SER A 70 1.54 12.71 6.97
N MET A 71 1.21 11.68 6.18
CA MET A 71 2.19 10.75 5.63
C MET A 71 2.89 11.37 4.42
N LEU A 72 4.22 11.52 4.50
CA LEU A 72 5.05 12.04 3.42
C LEU A 72 5.35 10.93 2.37
N PRO A 73 5.89 11.25 1.19
CA PRO A 73 6.09 10.27 0.12
C PRO A 73 6.88 9.02 0.53
N LEU A 74 7.88 9.15 1.41
CA LEU A 74 8.64 8.02 1.94
C LEU A 74 7.80 7.15 2.88
N GLY A 75 7.03 7.77 3.79
CA GLY A 75 6.09 7.07 4.67
C GLY A 75 5.04 6.30 3.87
N ARG A 76 4.48 6.93 2.83
CA ARG A 76 3.47 6.30 1.95
C ARG A 76 4.02 5.08 1.21
N ARG A 77 5.30 5.08 0.81
CA ARG A 77 5.94 3.90 0.20
C ARG A 77 6.06 2.73 1.19
N VAL A 78 6.35 3.00 2.45
CA VAL A 78 6.41 1.96 3.49
C VAL A 78 5.02 1.41 3.77
N MET A 79 4.01 2.28 3.90
CA MET A 79 2.61 1.86 4.08
C MET A 79 2.14 0.95 2.95
N ALA A 80 2.40 1.32 1.69
CA ALA A 80 2.02 0.50 0.55
C ALA A 80 2.67 -0.91 0.56
N LYS A 81 3.90 -1.04 1.07
CA LYS A 81 4.56 -2.35 1.23
C LYS A 81 3.91 -3.18 2.33
N LEU A 82 3.54 -2.55 3.44
CA LEU A 82 2.86 -3.22 4.54
C LEU A 82 1.46 -3.68 4.13
N GLU A 83 0.69 -2.81 3.46
CA GLU A 83 -0.62 -3.16 2.91
C GLU A 83 -0.51 -4.34 1.93
N ALA A 84 0.45 -4.30 1.00
CA ALA A 84 0.67 -5.41 0.05
C ALA A 84 1.02 -6.73 0.74
N LEU A 85 1.79 -6.69 1.83
CA LEU A 85 2.12 -7.88 2.62
C LEU A 85 0.88 -8.45 3.31
N ILE A 86 0.08 -7.59 3.95
CA ILE A 86 -1.16 -8.01 4.63
C ILE A 86 -2.13 -8.61 3.61
N ASP A 87 -2.33 -7.95 2.47
CA ASP A 87 -3.18 -8.44 1.39
C ASP A 87 -2.72 -9.81 0.88
N HIS A 88 -1.41 -10.00 0.72
CA HIS A 88 -0.85 -11.26 0.28
C HIS A 88 -1.16 -12.40 1.26
N GLU A 89 -0.97 -12.19 2.56
CA GLU A 89 -1.25 -13.21 3.57
C GLU A 89 -2.76 -13.46 3.74
N MET A 90 -3.58 -12.40 3.72
CA MET A 90 -5.04 -12.53 3.82
C MET A 90 -5.64 -13.24 2.59
N SER A 91 -5.09 -13.01 1.40
CA SER A 91 -5.53 -13.69 0.18
C SER A 91 -5.24 -15.19 0.23
N LYS A 92 -4.15 -15.63 0.87
CA LYS A 92 -3.83 -17.07 1.01
C LYS A 92 -4.87 -17.84 1.81
N ILE A 93 -5.52 -17.19 2.77
CA ILE A 93 -6.59 -17.78 3.58
C ILE A 93 -7.99 -17.55 3.00
N GLY A 94 -8.09 -17.00 1.78
CA GLY A 94 -9.36 -16.72 1.11
C GLY A 94 -10.06 -15.44 1.58
N GLY A 95 -9.36 -14.53 2.26
CA GLY A 95 -9.88 -13.23 2.66
C GLY A 95 -10.03 -12.28 1.47
N ASN A 96 -11.08 -11.46 1.49
CA ASN A 96 -11.34 -10.44 0.47
C ASN A 96 -11.06 -9.03 1.03
N ARG A 97 -10.28 -8.22 0.30
CA ARG A 97 -10.08 -6.80 0.63
C ARG A 97 -11.34 -6.02 0.26
N VAL A 98 -11.84 -5.20 1.20
CA VAL A 98 -12.96 -4.30 1.00
C VAL A 98 -12.62 -2.92 1.57
N ASP A 99 -12.99 -1.87 0.85
CA ASP A 99 -12.87 -0.49 1.32
C ASP A 99 -14.27 0.04 1.67
N LEU A 100 -14.52 0.20 2.96
CA LEU A 100 -15.79 0.70 3.49
C LEU A 100 -15.70 2.21 3.76
N THR A 101 -16.87 2.86 3.76
CA THR A 101 -16.95 4.30 4.02
C THR A 101 -16.57 4.63 5.47
N VAL A 102 -15.79 5.69 5.64
CA VAL A 102 -15.40 6.19 6.98
C VAL A 102 -16.62 6.69 7.75
N LEU A 103 -17.59 7.28 7.05
CA LEU A 103 -18.87 7.69 7.61
C LEU A 103 -19.85 6.52 7.55
N THR A 104 -20.48 6.20 8.68
CA THR A 104 -21.47 5.13 8.80
C THR A 104 -22.73 5.67 9.47
N PRO A 105 -23.95 5.33 8.98
CA PRO A 105 -25.20 5.76 9.61
C PRO A 105 -25.31 5.29 11.07
N LYS A 106 -25.87 6.15 11.94
CA LYS A 106 -26.01 5.87 13.38
C LYS A 106 -26.90 4.66 13.67
N GLU A 107 -27.84 4.36 12.79
CA GLU A 107 -28.81 3.27 12.91
C GLU A 107 -28.12 1.91 13.02
N VAL A 108 -27.06 1.68 12.23
CA VAL A 108 -26.26 0.44 12.24
C VAL A 108 -25.60 0.23 13.62
N TRP A 109 -25.13 1.31 14.23
CA TRP A 109 -24.51 1.27 15.55
C TRP A 109 -25.53 1.02 16.67
N LYS A 110 -26.73 1.61 16.56
CA LYS A 110 -27.84 1.37 17.49
C LYS A 110 -28.32 -0.08 17.44
N GLN A 111 -28.46 -0.65 16.24
CA GLN A 111 -28.83 -2.06 16.06
C GLN A 111 -27.82 -3.00 16.73
N SER A 112 -26.52 -2.69 16.66
CA SER A 112 -25.47 -3.47 17.32
C SER A 112 -25.39 -3.30 18.85
N GLY A 113 -26.16 -2.37 19.44
CA GLY A 113 -26.08 -2.01 20.87
C GLY A 113 -24.83 -1.21 21.27
N ARG A 114 -23.82 -1.10 20.39
CA ARG A 114 -22.54 -0.41 20.66
C ARG A 114 -22.66 1.10 20.80
N TRP A 115 -23.79 1.68 20.36
CA TRP A 115 -24.04 3.11 20.48
C TRP A 115 -24.03 3.58 21.94
N GLN A 116 -24.62 2.80 22.85
CA GLN A 116 -24.78 3.18 24.26
C GLN A 116 -23.51 2.92 25.09
N SER A 117 -22.69 1.94 24.69
CA SER A 117 -21.40 1.64 25.34
C SER A 117 -20.31 2.64 25.00
N ARG A 118 -20.47 3.41 23.91
CA ARG A 118 -19.53 4.44 23.46
C ARG A 118 -19.80 5.72 24.26
N GLY A 119 -19.38 5.75 25.53
CA GLY A 119 -19.61 6.86 26.44
C GLY A 119 -19.27 8.23 25.82
N THR A 120 -20.10 9.24 26.12
CA THR A 120 -20.04 10.72 25.95
C THR A 120 -19.12 11.40 24.91
N GLY A 121 -18.56 10.67 23.93
CA GLY A 121 -17.61 11.17 22.93
C GLY A 121 -17.92 10.69 21.51
N ALA A 122 -19.11 10.14 21.26
CA ALA A 122 -19.57 9.91 19.90
C ALA A 122 -19.81 11.29 19.24
N HIS A 123 -18.87 11.70 18.38
CA HIS A 123 -19.01 12.91 17.60
C HIS A 123 -20.11 12.72 16.54
N ASP A 124 -21.35 13.02 16.92
CA ASP A 124 -22.47 13.14 16.00
C ASP A 124 -22.24 14.36 15.11
N VAL A 125 -21.92 14.11 13.83
CA VAL A 125 -21.68 15.17 12.84
C VAL A 125 -22.99 15.90 12.46
N GLN A 126 -24.15 15.34 12.83
CA GLN A 126 -25.49 15.82 12.46
C GLN A 126 -26.11 16.85 13.44
N GLY A 127 -25.32 17.49 14.31
CA GLY A 127 -25.83 18.41 15.34
C GLY A 127 -25.42 19.88 15.23
N SER A 128 -24.78 20.31 14.14
CA SER A 128 -24.30 21.69 13.97
C SER A 128 -24.94 22.41 12.78
N THR A 129 -26.27 22.52 12.81
CA THR A 129 -27.05 23.55 12.09
C THR A 129 -28.29 23.87 12.89
#